data_AF-A0A3R6AZ71-F1
#
_entry.id   AF-A0A3R6AZ71-F1
#
_cell.length_a   1.000
_cell.length_b   1.000
_cell.length_c   1.000
_cell.angle_alpha   90.00
_cell.angle_beta   90.00
_cell.angle_gamma   90.00
#
_symmetry.space_group_name_H-M   'P 1'
#
loop_
_entity.id
_entity.type
_entity.pdbx_description
1 polymer ?
#
loop_
_entity_poly.entity_id
_entity_poly.type
_entity_poly.pdbx_seq_one_letter_code
_entity_poly.pdbx_strand_id
1 'polypeptide(L)'
;MNNAASLERLKEGIRGMEGNPNIVLQRIKILSGASPEGATSLNKRLARRRGERLRDYLREKLILPDSIFVLSSLGEDWQGLAQELAKENVPWKDKALNIIENTPVWIVKNGKVVDGRKRRLQNLNGGKAWNYMLANHFETLRSGTVVVCEIRHIQPTDQSAVILQILSRHLLLSRVAK
;
A
#
# COMPACT_ATOMS: atom_id res chain seq x y z
N MET A 1 16.52 4.17 -1.09
CA MET A 1 16.06 3.36 0.08
C MET A 1 16.96 2.14 0.29
N ASN A 2 17.13 1.63 1.52
CA ASN A 2 17.79 0.34 1.78
C ASN A 2 16.74 -0.79 1.88
N ASN A 3 16.56 -1.53 0.78
CA ASN A 3 15.54 -2.58 0.70
C ASN A 3 15.84 -3.78 1.61
N ALA A 4 17.11 -4.12 1.82
CA ALA A 4 17.49 -5.22 2.70
C ALA A 4 17.09 -4.94 4.15
N ALA A 5 17.39 -3.75 4.66
CA ALA A 5 16.98 -3.33 6.01
C ALA A 5 15.45 -3.28 6.18
N SER A 6 14.69 -2.97 5.12
CA SER A 6 13.23 -2.99 5.15
C SER A 6 12.66 -4.42 5.18
N LEU A 7 13.25 -5.36 4.44
CA LEU A 7 12.87 -6.77 4.46
C LEU A 7 13.19 -7.43 5.80
N GLU A 8 14.34 -7.10 6.39
CA GLU A 8 14.73 -7.63 7.70
C GLU A 8 13.76 -7.18 8.80
N ARG A 9 13.43 -5.88 8.89
CA ARG A 9 12.43 -5.38 9.87
C ARG A 9 11.05 -6.02 9.69
N LEU A 10 10.61 -6.25 8.44
CA LEU A 10 9.35 -6.93 8.16
C LEU A 10 9.37 -8.39 8.66
N LYS A 11 10.46 -9.10 8.39
CA LYS A 11 10.69 -10.48 8.85
C LYS A 11 10.73 -10.56 10.39
N GLU A 12 11.42 -9.64 11.05
CA GLU A 12 11.48 -9.54 12.52
C GLU A 12 10.10 -9.26 13.12
N GLY A 13 9.33 -8.32 12.54
CA GLY A 13 7.97 -8.02 12.98
C GLY A 13 7.04 -9.23 12.89
N ILE A 14 7.13 -10.03 11.82
CA ILE A 14 6.32 -11.25 11.68
C ILE A 14 6.76 -12.31 12.69
N ARG A 15 8.06 -12.54 12.88
CA ARG A 15 8.57 -13.46 13.92
C ARG A 15 8.13 -13.05 15.32
N GLY A 16 8.08 -11.75 15.61
CA GLY A 16 7.56 -11.22 16.87
C GLY A 16 6.07 -11.51 17.09
N MET A 17 5.27 -11.66 16.02
CA MET A 17 3.88 -12.11 16.11
C MET A 17 3.77 -13.63 16.25
N GLU A 18 4.59 -14.40 15.53
CA GLU A 18 4.61 -15.87 15.65
C GLU A 18 5.10 -16.36 17.03
N GLY A 19 6.07 -15.65 17.63
CA GLY A 19 6.58 -15.96 18.96
C GLY A 19 5.74 -15.43 20.13
N ASN A 20 4.63 -14.72 19.87
CA ASN A 20 3.79 -14.16 20.92
C ASN A 20 2.63 -15.11 21.27
N PRO A 21 2.59 -15.72 22.48
CA PRO A 21 1.58 -16.73 22.83
C PRO A 21 0.15 -16.16 22.94
N ASN A 22 -0.01 -14.84 22.96
CA ASN A 22 -1.31 -14.18 23.01
C ASN A 22 -1.82 -13.77 21.61
N ILE A 23 -1.12 -14.16 20.54
CA ILE A 23 -1.42 -13.77 19.17
C ILE A 23 -1.44 -15.01 18.27
N VAL A 24 -2.39 -15.07 17.33
CA VAL A 24 -2.37 -16.00 16.21
C VAL A 24 -2.38 -15.20 14.91
N LEU A 25 -1.30 -15.32 14.14
CA LEU A 25 -1.23 -14.79 12.78
C LEU A 25 -2.21 -15.56 11.89
N GLN A 26 -3.20 -14.88 11.33
CA GLN A 26 -4.26 -15.51 10.53
C GLN A 26 -4.00 -15.41 9.03
N ARG A 27 -3.58 -14.24 8.55
CA ARG A 27 -3.29 -13.98 7.13
C ARG A 27 -2.19 -12.93 6.97
N ILE A 28 -1.39 -13.08 5.91
CA ILE A 28 -0.46 -12.06 5.42
C ILE A 28 -0.98 -11.58 4.06
N LYS A 29 -1.58 -10.39 4.05
CA LYS A 29 -2.04 -9.72 2.84
C LYS A 29 -0.89 -8.92 2.24
N ILE A 30 -0.49 -9.22 1.01
CA ILE A 30 0.54 -8.50 0.27
C ILE A 30 -0.14 -7.77 -0.88
N LEU A 31 -0.22 -6.44 -0.78
CA LEU A 31 -0.69 -5.56 -1.84
C LEU A 31 0.51 -4.99 -2.59
N SER A 32 0.55 -5.17 -3.91
CA SER A 32 1.70 -4.80 -4.74
C SER A 32 1.28 -3.88 -5.90
N GLY A 33 2.13 -2.89 -6.18
CA GLY A 33 1.92 -1.88 -7.20
C GLY A 33 3.21 -1.47 -7.89
N ALA A 34 3.07 -0.55 -8.85
CA ALA A 34 4.15 0.15 -9.51
C ALA A 34 3.73 1.59 -9.79
N SER A 35 4.71 2.49 -9.81
CA SER A 35 4.56 3.85 -10.35
C SER A 35 3.85 3.81 -11.72
N PRO A 36 2.93 4.75 -12.02
CA PRO A 36 2.22 4.78 -13.30
C PRO A 36 3.09 5.29 -14.47
N GLU A 37 4.39 5.52 -14.29
CA GLU A 37 5.31 5.81 -15.40
C GLU A 37 5.52 4.61 -16.35
N GLY A 38 5.96 4.84 -17.59
CA GLY A 38 6.21 3.76 -18.54
C GLY A 38 4.96 3.03 -19.05
N ALA A 39 5.10 1.77 -19.47
CA ALA A 39 4.04 1.00 -20.11
C ALA A 39 3.16 0.24 -19.10
N THR A 40 1.83 0.42 -19.18
CA THR A 40 0.88 -0.21 -18.24
C THR A 40 0.94 -1.75 -18.22
N SER A 41 1.24 -2.40 -19.34
CA SER A 41 1.45 -3.86 -19.40
C SER A 41 2.70 -4.30 -18.62
N LEU A 42 3.79 -3.51 -18.71
CA LEU A 42 5.01 -3.72 -17.93
C LEU A 42 4.75 -3.50 -16.43
N ASN A 43 4.03 -2.44 -16.07
CA ASN A 43 3.69 -2.11 -14.69
C ASN A 43 2.83 -3.20 -14.03
N LYS A 44 1.80 -3.69 -14.73
CA LYS A 44 0.99 -4.85 -14.29
C LYS A 44 1.85 -6.09 -14.04
N ARG A 45 2.78 -6.42 -14.94
CA ARG A 45 3.69 -7.56 -14.78
C ARG A 45 4.69 -7.35 -13.62
N LEU A 46 5.19 -6.13 -13.46
CA LEU A 46 6.16 -5.76 -12.44
C LEU A 46 5.55 -5.80 -11.03
N ALA A 47 4.38 -5.19 -10.84
CA ALA A 47 3.64 -5.22 -9.57
C ALA A 47 3.35 -6.67 -9.16
N ARG A 48 2.76 -7.48 -10.06
CA ARG A 48 2.48 -8.90 -9.79
C ARG A 48 3.72 -9.67 -9.35
N ARG A 49 4.82 -9.57 -10.09
CA ARG A 49 6.08 -10.25 -9.76
C ARG A 49 6.66 -9.80 -8.42
N ARG A 50 6.48 -8.55 -8.00
CA ARG A 50 6.91 -8.07 -6.67
C ARG A 50 6.15 -8.76 -5.53
N GLY A 51 4.83 -8.83 -5.63
CA GLY A 51 3.99 -9.54 -4.66
C GLY A 51 4.35 -11.02 -4.57
N GLU A 52 4.48 -11.69 -5.71
CA GLU A 52 4.91 -13.10 -5.80
C GLU A 52 6.29 -13.31 -5.15
N ARG A 53 7.30 -12.49 -5.49
CA ARG A 53 8.65 -12.60 -4.91
C ARG A 53 8.71 -12.31 -3.42
N LEU A 54 7.90 -11.37 -2.91
CA LEU A 54 7.86 -11.08 -1.48
C LEU A 54 7.19 -12.21 -0.68
N ARG A 55 6.10 -12.80 -1.20
CA ARG A 55 5.52 -14.02 -0.62
C ARG A 55 6.59 -15.11 -0.56
N ASP A 56 7.24 -15.41 -1.67
CA ASP A 56 8.20 -16.52 -1.75
C ASP A 56 9.35 -16.34 -0.75
N TYR A 57 9.88 -15.11 -0.63
CA TYR A 57 10.88 -14.74 0.38
C TYR A 57 10.37 -14.93 1.81
N LEU A 58 9.21 -14.37 2.16
CA LEU A 58 8.66 -14.47 3.52
C LEU A 58 8.37 -15.93 3.89
N ARG A 59 7.74 -16.67 2.97
CA ARG A 59 7.44 -18.10 3.11
C ARG A 59 8.70 -18.92 3.41
N GLU A 60 9.76 -18.72 2.63
CA GLU A 60 11.03 -19.45 2.81
C GLU A 60 11.76 -19.05 4.10
N LYS A 61 11.82 -17.75 4.45
CA LYS A 61 12.58 -17.26 5.61
C LYS A 61 11.85 -17.36 6.96
N LEU A 62 10.55 -17.66 6.93
CA LEU A 62 9.70 -17.81 8.13
C LEU A 62 9.08 -19.21 8.24
N ILE A 63 9.17 -20.07 7.22
CA ILE A 63 8.59 -21.43 7.19
C ILE A 63 7.06 -21.38 7.35
N LEU A 64 6.44 -20.41 6.68
CA LEU A 64 4.99 -20.18 6.71
C LEU A 64 4.25 -21.05 5.68
N PRO A 65 3.01 -21.50 5.94
CA PRO A 65 2.21 -22.23 4.96
C PRO A 65 1.69 -21.29 3.85
N ASP A 66 1.63 -21.78 2.60
CA ASP A 66 1.11 -20.99 1.45
C ASP A 66 -0.30 -20.43 1.70
N SER A 67 -1.14 -21.14 2.45
CA SER A 67 -2.52 -20.77 2.77
C SER A 67 -2.67 -19.48 3.61
N ILE A 68 -1.61 -19.02 4.28
CA ILE A 68 -1.66 -17.76 5.04
C ILE A 68 -1.58 -16.53 4.14
N PHE A 69 -1.05 -16.66 2.92
CA PHE A 69 -0.76 -15.53 2.05
C PHE A 69 -1.94 -15.17 1.14
N VAL A 70 -2.28 -13.88 1.09
CA VAL A 70 -3.24 -13.33 0.13
C VAL A 70 -2.52 -12.30 -0.73
N LEU A 71 -2.40 -12.57 -2.03
CA LEU A 71 -1.72 -11.69 -2.99
C LEU A 71 -2.72 -10.82 -3.77
N SER A 72 -2.48 -9.51 -3.76
CA SER A 72 -3.19 -8.54 -4.59
C SER A 72 -2.21 -7.69 -5.39
N SER A 73 -2.57 -7.38 -6.64
CA SER A 73 -1.77 -6.54 -7.53
C SER A 73 -2.62 -5.43 -8.14
N LEU A 74 -2.28 -4.18 -7.82
CA LEU A 74 -2.90 -2.97 -8.39
C LEU A 74 -2.46 -2.73 -9.84
N GLY A 75 -1.29 -3.27 -10.21
CA GLY A 75 -0.61 -2.95 -11.45
C GLY A 75 0.00 -1.55 -11.42
N GLU A 76 -0.81 -0.54 -11.65
CA GLU A 76 -0.41 0.88 -11.52
C GLU A 76 -1.05 1.45 -10.25
N ASP A 77 -0.22 1.92 -9.33
CA ASP A 77 -0.66 2.39 -8.01
C ASP A 77 -1.17 3.84 -8.07
N TRP A 78 -2.34 3.97 -8.70
CA TRP A 78 -3.05 5.24 -8.82
C TRP A 78 -3.49 5.80 -7.45
N GLN A 79 -3.82 4.93 -6.50
CA GLN A 79 -4.25 5.34 -5.16
C GLN A 79 -3.08 5.85 -4.32
N GLY A 80 -1.93 5.16 -4.35
CA GLY A 80 -0.68 5.63 -3.74
C GLY A 80 -0.23 6.98 -4.33
N LEU A 81 -0.32 7.16 -5.66
CA LEU A 81 -0.04 8.48 -6.27
C LEU A 81 -1.00 9.57 -5.78
N ALA A 82 -2.30 9.27 -5.66
CA ALA A 82 -3.26 10.25 -5.11
C ALA A 82 -2.96 10.61 -3.65
N GLN A 83 -2.54 9.63 -2.83
CA GLN A 83 -2.16 9.85 -1.44
C GLN A 83 -0.91 10.72 -1.30
N GLU A 84 0.11 10.54 -2.15
CA GLU A 84 1.26 11.45 -2.18
C GLU A 84 0.86 12.85 -2.64
N LEU A 85 0.14 12.96 -3.76
CA LEU A 85 -0.29 14.26 -4.30
C LEU A 85 -1.22 15.04 -3.36
N ALA A 86 -2.02 14.38 -2.53
CA ALA A 86 -2.89 15.05 -1.56
C ALA A 86 -2.12 15.93 -0.57
N LYS A 87 -0.89 15.51 -0.21
CA LYS A 87 0.01 16.20 0.72
C LYS A 87 0.63 17.47 0.13
N GLU A 88 0.67 17.58 -1.20
CA GLU A 88 1.40 18.65 -1.89
C GLU A 88 0.70 20.01 -1.85
N ASN A 89 1.50 21.07 -1.93
CA ASN A 89 1.02 22.45 -2.06
C ASN A 89 1.36 23.01 -3.45
N VAL A 90 0.71 22.46 -4.48
CA VAL A 90 0.94 22.80 -5.89
C VAL A 90 -0.36 23.21 -6.59
N PRO A 91 -0.35 24.23 -7.46
CA PRO A 91 -1.57 24.85 -8.01
C PRO A 91 -2.36 23.95 -8.98
N TRP A 92 -1.83 22.78 -9.33
CA TRP A 92 -2.46 21.79 -10.19
C TRP A 92 -2.95 20.54 -9.42
N LYS A 93 -2.77 20.47 -8.10
CA LYS A 93 -3.09 19.30 -7.27
C LYS A 93 -4.51 18.78 -7.50
N ASP A 94 -5.51 19.63 -7.32
CA ASP A 94 -6.92 19.18 -7.31
C ASP A 94 -7.34 18.67 -8.70
N LYS A 95 -6.76 19.25 -9.76
CA LYS A 95 -6.92 18.74 -11.14
C LYS A 95 -6.24 17.39 -11.34
N ALA A 96 -5.06 17.17 -10.76
CA ALA A 96 -4.39 15.86 -10.81
C ALA A 96 -5.19 14.79 -10.06
N LEU A 97 -5.66 15.09 -8.85
CA LEU A 97 -6.52 14.21 -8.06
C LEU A 97 -7.83 13.88 -8.80
N ASN A 98 -8.49 14.90 -9.36
CA ASN A 98 -9.70 14.71 -10.18
C ASN A 98 -9.46 13.81 -11.40
N ILE A 99 -8.32 13.96 -12.10
CA ILE A 99 -7.94 13.09 -13.22
C ILE A 99 -7.72 11.65 -12.75
N ILE A 100 -7.03 11.44 -11.63
CA ILE A 100 -6.78 10.10 -11.07
C ILE A 100 -8.10 9.40 -10.74
N GLU A 101 -9.00 10.08 -10.05
CA GLU A 101 -10.28 9.51 -9.63
C GLU A 101 -11.21 9.27 -10.82
N ASN A 102 -11.48 10.31 -11.62
CA ASN A 102 -12.61 10.33 -12.56
C ASN A 102 -12.24 10.03 -14.02
N THR A 103 -10.96 9.90 -14.38
CA THR A 103 -10.57 9.51 -15.76
C THR A 103 -10.31 8.01 -15.84
N PRO A 104 -10.91 7.26 -16.79
CA PRO A 104 -10.55 5.89 -17.09
C PRO A 104 -9.05 5.73 -17.42
N VAL A 105 -8.45 4.59 -17.05
CA VAL A 105 -7.03 4.29 -17.38
C VAL A 105 -6.80 4.40 -18.89
N TRP A 106 -7.73 3.87 -19.67
CA TRP A 106 -7.77 3.97 -21.13
C TRP A 106 -9.15 4.44 -21.60
N ILE A 107 -9.17 5.40 -22.51
CA ILE A 107 -10.37 5.83 -23.24
C ILE A 107 -10.19 5.36 -24.69
N VAL A 108 -11.06 4.44 -25.10
CA VAL A 108 -11.02 3.80 -26.43
C VAL A 108 -12.17 4.32 -27.27
N LYS A 109 -11.89 4.67 -28.53
CA LYS A 109 -12.88 4.98 -29.57
C LYS A 109 -12.52 4.22 -30.84
N ASN A 110 -13.49 3.57 -31.47
CA ASN A 110 -13.32 2.80 -32.72
C ASN A 110 -12.12 1.82 -32.66
N GLY A 111 -12.01 1.07 -31.55
CA GLY A 111 -10.93 0.12 -31.31
C GLY A 111 -9.54 0.72 -31.00
N LYS A 112 -9.39 2.05 -31.03
CA LYS A 112 -8.11 2.74 -30.78
C LYS A 112 -8.12 3.47 -29.45
N VAL A 113 -7.01 3.38 -28.70
CA VAL A 113 -6.78 4.23 -27.52
C VAL A 113 -6.60 5.67 -27.99
N VAL A 114 -7.46 6.58 -27.56
CA VAL A 114 -7.41 8.00 -27.93
C VAL A 114 -6.93 8.88 -26.78
N ASP A 115 -7.26 8.53 -25.55
CA ASP A 115 -6.96 9.30 -24.34
C ASP A 115 -6.90 8.35 -23.11
N GLY A 116 -6.62 8.88 -21.92
CA GLY A 116 -6.65 8.12 -20.67
C GLY A 116 -5.99 8.88 -19.53
N ARG A 117 -6.20 8.40 -18.30
CA ARG A 117 -5.69 8.98 -17.04
C ARG A 117 -4.23 9.41 -17.12
N LYS A 118 -3.35 8.53 -17.60
CA LYS A 118 -1.91 8.80 -17.74
C LYS A 118 -1.63 9.96 -18.70
N ARG A 119 -2.27 9.97 -19.88
CA ARG A 119 -2.12 11.03 -20.89
C ARG A 119 -2.58 12.38 -20.36
N ARG A 120 -3.69 12.42 -19.61
CA ARG A 120 -4.20 13.65 -19.00
C ARG A 120 -3.26 14.21 -17.92
N LEU A 121 -2.68 13.35 -17.08
CA LEU A 121 -1.65 13.78 -16.11
C LEU A 121 -0.36 14.24 -16.81
N GLN A 122 0.07 13.54 -17.86
CA GLN A 122 1.24 13.91 -18.68
C GLN A 122 1.09 15.28 -19.35
N ASN A 123 -0.13 15.68 -19.70
CA ASN A 123 -0.41 16.98 -20.32
C ASN A 123 -0.75 18.07 -19.28
N LEU A 124 -1.03 17.72 -18.02
CA LEU A 124 -1.48 18.66 -16.99
C LEU A 124 -0.42 19.75 -16.73
N ASN A 125 -0.87 21.00 -16.73
CA ASN A 125 -0.02 22.18 -16.54
C ASN A 125 1.16 22.25 -17.53
N GLY A 126 0.93 21.85 -18.79
CA GLY A 126 1.98 21.80 -19.82
C GLY A 126 3.07 20.76 -19.54
N GLY A 127 2.72 19.65 -18.87
CA GLY A 127 3.64 18.58 -18.46
C GLY A 127 4.45 18.87 -17.19
N LYS A 128 4.40 20.10 -16.65
CA LYS A 128 5.08 20.44 -15.39
C LYS A 128 4.63 19.57 -14.23
N ALA A 129 3.34 19.19 -14.19
CA ALA A 129 2.80 18.31 -13.14
C ALA A 129 3.42 16.91 -13.19
N TRP A 130 3.54 16.32 -14.39
CA TRP A 130 4.13 14.99 -14.55
C TRP A 130 5.64 14.97 -14.26
N ASN A 131 6.38 15.98 -14.70
CA ASN A 131 7.80 16.11 -14.39
C ASN A 131 8.05 16.28 -12.88
N TYR A 132 7.17 17.00 -12.18
CA TYR A 132 7.19 17.08 -10.72
C TYR A 132 6.94 15.72 -10.06
N MET A 133 5.93 14.95 -10.53
CA MET A 133 5.66 13.61 -10.00
C MET A 133 6.83 12.63 -10.22
N LEU A 134 7.47 12.71 -11.39
CA LEU A 134 8.65 11.93 -11.74
C LEU A 134 9.83 12.21 -10.80
N ALA A 135 10.06 13.48 -10.47
CA ALA A 135 11.17 13.91 -9.62
C ALA A 135 10.92 13.63 -8.12
N ASN A 136 9.68 13.73 -7.63
CA ASN A 136 9.41 13.76 -6.18
C ASN A 136 8.66 12.53 -5.63
N HIS A 137 7.89 11.80 -6.44
CA HIS A 137 6.98 10.74 -5.94
C HIS A 137 7.19 9.37 -6.56
N PHE A 138 7.55 9.31 -7.85
CA PHE A 138 7.60 8.03 -8.57
C PHE A 138 8.67 7.07 -8.02
N GLU A 139 9.78 7.55 -7.46
CA GLU A 139 10.74 6.67 -6.77
C GLU A 139 10.10 5.96 -5.55
N THR A 140 9.40 6.70 -4.69
CA THR A 140 8.71 6.12 -3.52
C THR A 140 7.67 5.07 -3.95
N LEU A 141 6.91 5.34 -5.02
CA LEU A 141 5.94 4.40 -5.60
C LEU A 141 6.58 3.22 -6.33
N ARG A 142 7.86 3.28 -6.73
CA ARG A 142 8.59 2.09 -7.22
C ARG A 142 8.79 1.07 -6.12
N SER A 143 8.76 1.45 -4.84
CA SER A 143 8.79 0.53 -3.70
C SER A 143 7.39 0.07 -3.23
N GLY A 144 6.33 0.37 -3.99
CA GLY A 144 4.92 0.14 -3.62
C GLY A 144 4.54 -1.33 -3.40
N THR A 145 4.91 -1.88 -2.24
CA THR A 145 4.41 -3.14 -1.71
C THR A 145 4.09 -2.95 -0.23
N VAL A 146 2.83 -3.16 0.12
CA VAL A 146 2.32 -3.05 1.49
C VAL A 146 2.02 -4.45 1.99
N VAL A 147 2.49 -4.76 3.20
CA VAL A 147 2.19 -6.03 3.87
C VAL A 147 1.34 -5.73 5.10
N VAL A 148 0.17 -6.34 5.15
CA VAL A 148 -0.77 -6.26 6.27
C VAL A 148 -0.91 -7.65 6.88
N CYS A 149 -0.54 -7.77 8.16
CA CYS A 149 -0.72 -9.00 8.92
C CYS A 149 -2.05 -8.91 9.67
N GLU A 150 -2.96 -9.84 9.37
CA GLU A 150 -4.21 -10.00 10.12
C GLU A 150 -3.95 -10.98 11.26
N ILE A 151 -4.19 -10.50 12.48
CA ILE A 151 -3.96 -11.26 13.71
C ILE A 151 -5.24 -11.43 14.50
N ARG A 152 -5.33 -12.52 15.25
CA ARG A 152 -6.33 -12.74 16.28
C ARG A 152 -5.63 -12.75 17.64
N HIS A 153 -6.06 -11.89 18.55
CA HIS A 153 -5.65 -11.98 19.94
C HIS A 153 -6.32 -13.18 20.61
N ILE A 154 -5.53 -13.94 21.34
CA ILE A 154 -6.02 -14.88 22.34
C ILE A 154 -6.29 -14.04 23.58
N GLN A 155 -7.57 -13.88 23.94
CA GLN A 155 -7.92 -13.40 25.28
C GLN A 155 -7.39 -14.44 26.28
N PRO A 156 -6.65 -14.05 27.32
CA PRO A 156 -6.38 -14.95 28.44
C PRO A 156 -7.71 -15.47 28.96
N THR A 157 -7.89 -16.79 29.00
CA THR A 157 -9.04 -17.39 29.68
C THR A 157 -9.01 -16.94 31.14
N ASP A 158 -10.13 -16.42 31.59
CA ASP A 158 -10.32 -15.75 32.88
C ASP A 158 -9.76 -16.58 34.05
N GLN A 159 -8.59 -16.19 34.55
CA GLN A 159 -8.01 -16.75 35.77
C GLN A 159 -7.79 -15.62 36.78
N SER A 160 -8.76 -15.54 37.69
CA SER A 160 -8.78 -14.72 38.90
C SER A 160 -9.11 -13.25 38.70
N ALA A 161 -10.34 -12.89 39.10
CA ALA A 161 -10.70 -11.51 39.38
C ALA A 161 -9.80 -10.92 40.49
N VAL A 162 -9.03 -9.89 40.16
CA VAL A 162 -8.56 -8.89 41.13
C VAL A 162 -8.88 -7.51 40.58
N ILE A 163 -9.89 -6.87 41.16
CA ILE A 163 -10.18 -5.46 40.91
C ILE A 163 -9.05 -4.65 41.57
N LEU A 164 -8.18 -4.05 40.75
CA LEU A 164 -7.34 -2.94 41.21
C LEU A 164 -7.79 -1.65 40.51
N GLN A 165 -8.61 -0.88 41.20
CA GLN A 165 -9.12 0.39 40.72
C GLN A 165 -8.10 1.50 41.06
N ILE A 166 -7.47 2.08 40.03
CA ILE A 166 -6.70 3.32 40.15
C ILE A 166 -7.34 4.37 39.22
N LEU A 167 -7.61 5.56 39.77
CA LEU A 167 -8.46 6.60 39.20
C LEU A 167 -7.67 7.72 38.50
N SER A 168 -8.28 8.33 37.46
CA SER A 168 -7.88 9.61 36.80
C SER A 168 -6.52 9.61 36.06
N ARG A 169 -6.24 10.32 34.95
CA ARG A 169 -6.93 11.26 34.01
C ARG A 169 -6.13 11.16 32.66
N HIS A 170 -6.49 11.72 31.48
CA HIS A 170 -7.56 12.65 31.08
C HIS A 170 -7.92 12.49 29.57
N LEU A 171 -9.23 12.54 29.27
CA LEU A 171 -9.94 13.16 28.13
C LEU A 171 -9.27 13.45 26.75
N LEU A 172 -9.90 12.87 25.71
CA LEU A 172 -10.31 13.46 24.40
C LEU A 172 -9.22 13.79 23.34
N LEU A 173 -9.44 13.72 22.01
CA LEU A 173 -10.66 13.93 21.19
C LEU A 173 -10.83 12.97 19.98
N SER A 174 -12.11 12.73 19.59
CA SER A 174 -12.69 12.39 18.26
C SER A 174 -11.84 11.67 17.19
N ARG A 175 -12.16 10.47 16.69
CA ARG A 175 -13.38 9.98 15.97
C ARG A 175 -13.88 10.86 14.80
N VAL A 176 -13.74 10.33 13.58
CA VAL A 176 -14.51 10.70 12.38
C VAL A 176 -15.87 10.00 12.44
N ALA A 177 -16.98 10.73 12.18
CA ALA A 177 -18.20 10.24 11.49
C ALA A 177 -19.35 11.27 11.55
N LYS A 178 -19.42 12.15 10.56
CA LYS A 178 -20.63 12.46 9.77
C LYS A 178 -20.23 13.25 8.52
#